data_AF-A0A128FGI1-F1
#
_entry.id   AF-A0A128FGI1-F1
#
_cell.length_a   1.000
_cell.length_b   1.000
_cell.length_c   1.000
_cell.angle_alpha   90.00
_cell.angle_beta   90.00
_cell.angle_gamma   90.00
#
_symmetry.space_group_name_H-M   'P 1'
#
loop_
_entity.id
_entity.type
_entity.pdbx_description
1 polymer ?
#
loop_
_entity_poly.entity_id
_entity_poly.type
_entity_poly.pdbx_seq_one_letter_code
_entity_poly.pdbx_strand_id
1 'polypeptide(L)'
;MYFFKKAIWVVPAFSLGLTACGGDDTDTTASVPDTTASVPDTTGSVTGDANSPPPPPPGQLNLTAPTVGALSNGYYPVTFTWTSAEYATSYTLCRKDEALPNHCESLGSTPDLSLTLSLGALKSYLADFFVLAENSTDKTPSGYQSLTSSDVKTLITYIKASNAGGGDYFGASVSVSEDGNTLAVGGIAEDSNADGSDANGESNSGAVYVYRFASGRWSKEAIIKASNAGADDYFGYSVSLSEDGNTLAVGAYLEDSNSQVINSGEGDNSASAAGAAYVYRFENDKWTQQAYIKASNAGEGDKFGHSVSLSSNGNILAVGAHLEDSNANRSDANGETDSGAAYVYRFASGRWSEEDIIKASNAGANDYFGNSVSVSGDGNTLAVGAYQEDSNSQVINSGEGDNSAGNSGAAYVYRFDGSNWTEQAYIKALNAGEGDQFGHSVSVSEDGNTLAVGAYYEDSNATNIDGDGNDNNASNAGAAYVYRFNAGNWSQQAYIKASNAESHDYFGLSVSVSGDGNTLAVGAYAEDSNATGINGDGNDNNASNAGAAYVYRFNGSSWSQQAYIKASNAGATDYFGRTVSVSGDGNTLAVGAYAEDSNATGINGDGNNDDVTDSGAVYIY
;
A
#
# COMPACT_ATOMS: atom_id res chain seq x y z
N MET A 1 -40.67 -21.82 -31.98
CA MET A 1 -41.08 -20.68 -32.82
C MET A 1 -39.88 -19.75 -32.88
N TYR A 2 -39.38 -19.48 -34.09
CA TYR A 2 -38.10 -18.80 -34.39
C TYR A 2 -37.96 -17.41 -33.76
N PHE A 3 -36.74 -17.02 -33.36
CA PHE A 3 -36.05 -15.83 -33.90
C PHE A 3 -34.54 -15.87 -33.57
N PHE A 4 -33.71 -15.95 -34.62
CA PHE A 4 -32.26 -15.77 -34.60
C PHE A 4 -31.93 -14.26 -34.73
N LYS A 5 -30.95 -13.77 -33.96
CA LYS A 5 -30.15 -12.59 -34.34
C LYS A 5 -28.66 -12.96 -34.27
N LYS A 6 -28.02 -12.96 -35.45
CA LYS A 6 -26.56 -13.03 -35.61
C LYS A 6 -25.99 -11.63 -35.35
N ALA A 7 -24.93 -11.54 -34.55
CA ALA A 7 -24.01 -10.41 -34.56
C ALA A 7 -22.69 -10.86 -35.24
N ILE A 8 -22.24 -10.05 -36.19
CA ILE A 8 -21.01 -10.22 -36.98
C ILE A 8 -19.93 -9.37 -36.29
N TRP A 9 -18.80 -9.98 -35.94
CA TRP A 9 -17.61 -9.28 -35.49
C TRP A 9 -16.70 -9.00 -36.70
N VAL A 10 -16.34 -7.73 -36.89
CA VAL A 10 -15.31 -7.29 -37.83
C VAL A 10 -14.05 -7.03 -37.02
N VAL A 11 -12.97 -7.73 -37.34
CA VAL A 11 -11.62 -7.50 -36.79
C VAL A 11 -10.81 -6.78 -37.86
N PRO A 12 -10.20 -5.60 -37.60
CA PRO A 12 -9.22 -5.04 -38.51
C PRO A 12 -7.83 -5.63 -38.20
N ALA A 13 -7.28 -6.35 -39.18
CA ALA A 13 -5.87 -6.72 -39.22
C ALA A 13 -5.08 -5.60 -39.92
N PHE A 14 -4.09 -5.01 -39.25
CA PHE A 14 -3.13 -4.11 -39.89
C PHE A 14 -2.07 -4.93 -40.63
N SER A 15 -1.97 -4.70 -41.93
CA SER A 15 -0.94 -5.26 -42.83
C SER A 15 0.17 -4.24 -43.02
N LEU A 16 1.40 -4.64 -42.71
CA LEU A 16 2.64 -3.94 -43.06
C LEU A 16 2.97 -4.18 -44.54
N GLY A 17 2.98 -3.11 -45.34
CA GLY A 17 3.43 -3.14 -46.73
C GLY A 17 4.83 -2.55 -46.87
N LEU A 18 5.85 -3.42 -47.01
CA LEU A 18 7.12 -3.05 -47.64
C LEU A 18 6.93 -3.05 -49.16
N THR A 19 7.31 -1.97 -49.83
CA THR A 19 7.47 -1.96 -51.30
C THR A 19 8.90 -1.61 -51.65
N ALA A 20 9.60 -2.59 -52.24
CA ALA A 20 10.83 -2.40 -52.97
C ALA A 20 10.51 -2.43 -54.47
N CYS A 21 11.04 -1.46 -55.23
CA CYS A 21 11.11 -1.55 -56.69
C CYS A 21 12.52 -1.13 -57.14
N GLY A 22 13.24 -2.07 -57.74
CA GLY A 22 14.31 -1.80 -58.69
C GLY A 22 13.77 -1.88 -60.12
N GLY A 23 14.48 -1.26 -61.06
CA GLY A 23 14.15 -1.34 -62.49
C GLY A 23 15.01 -0.38 -63.31
N ASP A 24 15.87 -0.97 -64.13
CA ASP A 24 17.04 -0.43 -64.83
C ASP A 24 16.74 0.28 -66.17
N ASP A 25 17.65 1.21 -66.51
CA ASP A 25 18.29 1.45 -67.81
C ASP A 25 17.48 1.54 -69.14
N THR A 26 17.55 2.69 -69.81
CA THR A 26 18.45 2.94 -70.97
C THR A 26 18.01 4.11 -71.87
N ASP A 27 19.04 4.78 -72.38
CA ASP A 27 19.17 5.33 -73.73
C ASP A 27 19.01 6.84 -73.97
N THR A 28 19.81 7.25 -74.94
CA THR A 28 20.56 8.49 -75.09
C THR A 28 20.11 9.26 -76.34
N THR A 29 20.77 10.42 -76.54
CA THR A 29 20.93 11.26 -77.76
C THR A 29 20.26 12.64 -77.66
N ALA A 30 21.03 13.72 -77.40
CA ALA A 30 21.76 14.59 -78.35
C ALA A 30 20.81 15.69 -78.93
N SER A 31 21.11 17.00 -79.07
CA SER A 31 22.37 17.73 -79.21
C SER A 31 22.17 19.28 -79.34
N VAL A 32 23.07 20.08 -78.75
CA VAL A 32 23.66 21.42 -79.14
C VAL A 32 22.81 22.74 -79.12
N PRO A 33 23.42 23.96 -79.17
CA PRO A 33 23.81 24.81 -78.01
C PRO A 33 23.24 26.27 -78.07
N ASP A 34 23.58 27.09 -77.08
CA ASP A 34 24.29 28.38 -77.23
C ASP A 34 23.88 29.42 -76.16
N THR A 35 24.91 30.15 -75.79
CA THR A 35 25.16 31.22 -74.81
C THR A 35 24.05 32.25 -74.55
N THR A 36 23.96 32.71 -73.31
CA THR A 36 24.38 34.06 -72.91
C THR A 36 24.20 34.27 -71.40
N ALA A 37 25.21 34.88 -70.78
CA ALA A 37 25.27 35.22 -69.38
C ALA A 37 24.56 36.55 -69.10
N SER A 38 23.81 36.63 -67.99
CA SER A 38 23.86 37.76 -67.03
C SER A 38 22.98 37.48 -65.80
N VAL A 39 23.67 37.28 -64.67
CA VAL A 39 23.29 37.34 -63.24
C VAL A 39 22.61 38.68 -62.89
N PRO A 40 21.88 38.90 -61.76
CA PRO A 40 21.52 38.03 -60.61
C PRO A 40 20.01 38.03 -60.26
N ASP A 41 19.55 37.02 -59.52
CA ASP A 41 18.59 37.30 -58.43
C ASP A 41 18.75 36.32 -57.25
N THR A 42 18.69 36.93 -56.08
CA THR A 42 18.92 36.45 -54.73
C THR A 42 17.72 35.68 -54.20
N THR A 43 17.74 34.35 -54.32
CA THR A 43 16.99 33.47 -53.41
C THR A 43 17.82 32.20 -53.13
N GLY A 44 18.77 32.33 -52.22
CA GLY A 44 19.42 31.18 -51.60
C GLY A 44 18.45 30.50 -50.66
N SER A 45 17.57 29.67 -51.21
CA SER A 45 16.97 28.55 -50.50
C SER A 45 18.12 27.69 -49.96
N VAL A 46 18.35 27.73 -48.64
CA VAL A 46 19.18 26.73 -47.98
C VAL A 46 18.39 25.42 -48.02
N THR A 47 18.58 24.67 -49.09
CA THR A 47 18.35 23.23 -49.09
C THR A 47 19.29 22.66 -48.03
N GLY A 48 18.74 22.12 -46.94
CA GLY A 48 19.49 21.41 -45.92
C GLY A 48 20.34 20.33 -46.58
N ASP A 49 21.64 20.40 -46.32
CA ASP A 49 22.64 19.49 -46.88
C ASP A 49 22.45 18.12 -46.21
N ALA A 50 21.88 17.15 -46.95
CA ALA A 50 21.64 15.79 -46.47
C ALA A 50 22.92 14.92 -46.40
N ASN A 51 24.11 15.56 -46.38
CA ASN A 51 25.42 14.91 -46.48
C ASN A 51 26.40 15.28 -45.35
N SER A 52 25.97 15.96 -44.29
CA SER A 52 26.81 16.13 -43.09
C SER A 52 26.98 14.78 -42.37
N PRO A 53 28.21 14.34 -42.03
CA PRO A 53 28.41 13.10 -41.29
C PRO A 53 27.66 13.15 -39.96
N PRO A 54 27.10 12.01 -39.49
CA PRO A 54 26.43 11.95 -38.19
C PRO A 54 27.38 12.48 -37.10
N PRO A 55 26.86 13.24 -36.12
CA PRO A 55 27.70 13.75 -35.05
C PRO A 55 28.35 12.58 -34.30
N PRO A 56 29.60 12.71 -33.85
CA PRO A 56 30.24 11.67 -33.05
C PRO A 56 29.44 11.45 -31.74
N PRO A 57 29.57 10.28 -31.10
CA PRO A 57 28.90 10.01 -29.83
C PRO A 57 29.20 11.11 -28.80
N PRO A 58 28.22 11.48 -27.95
CA PRO A 58 28.46 12.44 -26.90
C PRO A 58 29.69 12.07 -26.05
N GLY A 59 30.48 13.06 -25.67
CA GLY A 59 31.64 12.88 -24.81
C GLY A 59 31.28 12.38 -23.41
N GLN A 60 32.29 12.05 -22.62
CA GLN A 60 32.09 11.65 -21.23
C GLN A 60 31.55 12.83 -20.39
N LEU A 61 30.66 12.51 -19.45
CA LEU A 61 30.14 13.42 -18.44
C LEU A 61 30.23 12.78 -17.05
N ASN A 62 30.25 13.63 -16.03
CA ASN A 62 30.21 13.22 -14.63
C ASN A 62 28.96 13.78 -13.97
N LEU A 63 28.13 12.89 -13.42
CA LEU A 63 27.07 13.23 -12.48
C LEU A 63 27.69 13.39 -11.09
N THR A 64 27.48 14.53 -10.44
CA THR A 64 27.89 14.74 -9.05
C THR A 64 26.86 14.16 -8.10
N ALA A 65 27.24 13.93 -6.85
CA ALA A 65 26.30 13.54 -5.80
C ALA A 65 25.09 14.50 -5.79
N PRO A 66 23.85 13.98 -5.72
CA PRO A 66 22.65 14.80 -5.61
C PRO A 66 22.69 15.65 -4.35
N THR A 67 21.95 16.75 -4.35
CA THR A 67 21.85 17.64 -3.18
C THR A 67 20.38 17.83 -2.81
N VAL A 68 20.06 17.65 -1.53
CA VAL A 68 18.73 17.93 -0.96
C VAL A 68 18.72 19.37 -0.45
N GLY A 69 17.82 20.19 -1.02
CA GLY A 69 17.61 21.57 -0.59
C GLY A 69 16.75 21.68 0.68
N ALA A 70 16.66 22.88 1.23
CA ALA A 70 15.76 23.15 2.35
C ALA A 70 14.29 22.98 1.95
N LEU A 71 13.44 22.65 2.93
CA LEU A 71 11.99 22.56 2.75
C LEU A 71 11.45 23.83 2.09
N SER A 72 10.82 23.68 0.93
CA SER A 72 10.29 24.79 0.15
C SER A 72 9.01 24.34 -0.55
N ASN A 73 7.95 25.14 -0.47
CA ASN A 73 6.63 24.80 -1.04
C ASN A 73 6.03 23.46 -0.56
N GLY A 74 6.48 22.93 0.58
CA GLY A 74 5.96 21.69 1.18
C GLY A 74 6.66 20.41 0.73
N TYR A 75 7.81 20.50 0.06
CA TYR A 75 8.67 19.35 -0.26
C TYR A 75 10.16 19.75 -0.21
N TYR A 76 11.04 18.74 -0.20
CA TYR A 76 12.48 18.94 -0.26
C TYR A 76 12.98 18.77 -1.71
N PRO A 77 13.43 19.83 -2.38
CA PRO A 77 13.88 19.73 -3.77
C PRO A 77 15.22 18.99 -3.85
N VAL A 78 15.31 18.00 -4.73
CA VAL A 78 16.55 17.24 -5.00
C VAL A 78 17.15 17.71 -6.31
N THR A 79 18.37 18.24 -6.26
CA THR A 79 19.07 18.79 -7.43
C THR A 79 20.19 17.86 -7.87
N PHE A 80 20.11 17.45 -9.14
CA PHE A 80 21.13 16.68 -9.85
C PHE A 80 21.91 17.63 -10.75
N THR A 81 23.25 17.57 -10.71
CA THR A 81 24.13 18.41 -11.54
C THR A 81 25.18 17.57 -12.24
N TRP A 82 25.50 17.90 -13.48
CA TRP A 82 26.51 17.17 -14.26
C TRP A 82 27.39 18.10 -15.09
N THR A 83 28.53 17.58 -15.55
CA THR A 83 29.41 18.29 -16.48
C THR A 83 28.89 18.21 -17.91
N SER A 84 29.18 19.22 -18.73
CA SER A 84 28.87 19.15 -20.17
C SER A 84 29.63 18.02 -20.86
N ALA A 85 28.93 17.25 -21.69
CA ALA A 85 29.51 16.33 -22.67
C ALA A 85 29.68 17.02 -24.04
N GLU A 86 30.85 16.87 -24.66
CA GLU A 86 31.07 17.31 -26.05
C GLU A 86 30.05 16.66 -26.98
N TYR A 87 29.57 17.37 -28.00
CA TYR A 87 28.55 16.89 -28.96
C TYR A 87 27.16 16.56 -28.40
N ALA A 88 26.92 16.70 -27.10
CA ALA A 88 25.59 16.54 -26.53
C ALA A 88 24.71 17.76 -26.83
N THR A 89 23.47 17.52 -27.21
CA THR A 89 22.44 18.55 -27.41
C THR A 89 21.37 18.54 -26.31
N SER A 90 21.26 17.44 -25.57
CA SER A 90 20.33 17.28 -24.46
C SER A 90 20.85 16.24 -23.48
N TYR A 91 20.27 16.25 -22.28
CA TYR A 91 20.56 15.31 -21.21
C TYR A 91 19.26 14.71 -20.68
N THR A 92 19.27 13.42 -20.35
CA THR A 92 18.15 12.73 -19.70
C THR A 92 18.62 12.20 -18.36
N LEU A 93 17.99 12.63 -17.26
CA LEU A 93 18.21 12.05 -15.94
C LEU A 93 17.43 10.74 -15.86
N CYS A 94 18.13 9.69 -15.48
CA CYS A 94 17.61 8.33 -15.42
C CYS A 94 17.68 7.81 -14.00
N ARG A 95 16.62 7.12 -13.57
CA ARG A 95 16.66 6.15 -12.49
C ARG A 95 17.03 4.79 -13.06
N LYS A 96 17.95 4.09 -12.41
CA LYS A 96 18.31 2.71 -12.77
C LYS A 96 17.16 1.77 -12.39
N ASP A 97 16.78 0.91 -13.32
CA ASP A 97 15.88 -0.21 -13.05
C ASP A 97 16.72 -1.46 -12.83
N GLU A 98 16.69 -2.02 -11.63
CA GLU A 98 17.48 -3.20 -11.29
C GLU A 98 16.95 -4.47 -11.97
N ALA A 99 15.68 -4.49 -12.40
CA ALA A 99 15.08 -5.62 -13.09
C ALA A 99 15.51 -5.71 -14.56
N LEU A 100 16.04 -4.63 -15.15
CA LEU A 100 16.35 -4.54 -16.57
C LEU A 100 17.80 -4.05 -16.80
N PRO A 101 18.68 -4.87 -17.39
CA PRO A 101 20.05 -4.44 -17.70
C PRO A 101 20.06 -3.24 -18.65
N ASN A 102 20.81 -2.19 -18.28
CA ASN A 102 21.00 -0.97 -19.10
C ASN A 102 19.72 -0.19 -19.41
N HIS A 103 18.70 -0.27 -18.55
CA HIS A 103 17.46 0.49 -18.72
C HIS A 103 17.54 1.86 -18.04
N CYS A 104 17.08 2.90 -18.75
CA CYS A 104 16.89 4.25 -18.22
C CYS A 104 15.40 4.49 -18.00
N GLU A 105 14.99 4.53 -16.73
CA GLU A 105 13.70 5.11 -16.39
C GLU A 105 13.85 6.64 -16.34
N SER A 106 13.37 7.31 -17.39
CA SER A 106 13.53 8.76 -17.53
C SER A 106 12.74 9.52 -16.47
N LEU A 107 13.43 10.34 -15.69
CA LEU A 107 12.84 11.29 -14.72
C LEU A 107 12.66 12.68 -15.31
N GLY A 108 13.28 12.95 -16.45
CA GLY A 108 13.19 14.21 -17.16
C GLY A 108 14.37 14.44 -18.09
N SER A 109 14.15 15.26 -19.12
CA SER A 109 15.18 15.66 -20.07
C SER A 109 15.31 17.19 -20.11
N THR A 110 16.53 17.69 -20.23
CA THR A 110 16.83 19.12 -20.28
C THR A 110 18.10 19.38 -21.10
N PRO A 111 18.21 20.51 -21.81
CA PRO A 111 19.48 20.95 -22.39
C PRO A 111 20.46 21.51 -21.33
N ASP A 112 19.95 21.84 -20.14
CA ASP A 112 20.75 22.39 -19.05
C ASP A 112 21.62 21.32 -18.39
N LEU A 113 22.57 21.77 -17.55
CA LEU A 113 23.49 20.90 -16.82
C LEU A 113 22.99 20.51 -15.42
N SER A 114 21.70 20.71 -15.19
CA SER A 114 21.07 20.41 -13.92
C SER A 114 19.58 20.10 -14.10
N LEU A 115 19.06 19.25 -13.22
CA LEU A 115 17.62 19.02 -13.07
C LEU A 115 17.26 18.95 -11.59
N THR A 116 16.21 19.68 -11.19
CA THR A 116 15.68 19.66 -9.82
C THR A 116 14.30 19.03 -9.82
N LEU A 117 14.10 18.05 -8.95
CA LEU A 117 12.89 17.24 -8.86
C LEU A 117 12.37 17.19 -7.41
N SER A 118 11.10 16.83 -7.24
CA SER A 118 10.60 16.28 -5.99
C SER A 118 10.68 14.76 -6.10
N LEU A 119 11.40 14.12 -5.18
CA LEU A 119 11.42 12.66 -5.07
C LEU A 119 10.48 12.31 -3.91
N GLY A 120 9.38 11.61 -4.20
CA GLY A 120 8.34 11.28 -3.21
C GLY A 120 7.90 9.83 -3.31
N ALA A 121 8.83 8.92 -3.56
CA ALA A 121 8.55 7.50 -3.70
C ALA A 121 9.75 6.67 -3.24
N LEU A 122 9.47 5.61 -2.49
CA LEU A 122 10.44 4.69 -1.88
C LEU A 122 11.44 4.15 -2.91
N LYS A 123 10.97 3.80 -4.12
CA LYS A 123 11.84 3.34 -5.23
C LYS A 123 12.94 4.34 -5.57
N SER A 124 12.69 5.65 -5.40
CA SER A 124 13.70 6.69 -5.64
C SER A 124 14.76 6.74 -4.55
N TYR A 125 14.41 6.42 -3.30
CA TYR A 125 15.34 6.48 -2.17
C TYR A 125 16.34 5.32 -2.17
N LEU A 126 15.98 4.21 -2.82
CA LEU A 126 16.82 3.02 -2.96
C LEU A 126 17.59 2.97 -4.29
N ALA A 127 17.37 3.93 -5.20
CA ALA A 127 17.89 3.84 -6.56
C ALA A 127 19.25 4.51 -6.78
N ASP A 128 19.97 3.98 -7.77
CA ASP A 128 21.05 4.67 -8.44
C ASP A 128 20.49 5.56 -9.56
N PHE A 129 21.07 6.74 -9.71
CA PHE A 129 20.77 7.71 -10.76
C PHE A 129 21.97 7.88 -11.70
N PHE A 130 21.69 8.11 -12.97
CA PHE A 130 22.69 8.45 -13.98
C PHE A 130 22.10 9.38 -15.03
N VAL A 131 22.95 10.04 -15.82
CA VAL A 131 22.53 10.94 -16.88
C VAL A 131 22.98 10.37 -18.23
N LEU A 132 22.07 10.35 -19.19
CA LEU A 132 22.39 10.11 -20.60
C LEU A 132 22.64 11.46 -21.28
N ALA A 133 23.86 11.69 -21.75
CA ALA A 133 24.14 12.72 -22.74
C ALA A 133 23.66 12.24 -24.11
N GLU A 134 22.90 13.05 -24.83
CA GLU A 134 22.25 12.64 -26.08
C GLU A 134 22.54 13.63 -27.21
N ASN A 135 22.67 13.11 -28.42
CA ASN A 135 22.60 13.88 -29.65
C ASN A 135 21.62 13.21 -30.63
N SER A 136 21.61 13.64 -31.91
CA SER A 136 20.67 13.09 -32.90
C SER A 136 20.85 11.60 -33.23
N THR A 137 21.98 10.99 -32.86
CA THR A 137 22.34 9.61 -33.26
C THR A 137 22.71 8.70 -32.10
N ASP A 138 23.29 9.24 -31.03
CA ASP A 138 23.99 8.46 -30.01
C ASP A 138 23.69 8.96 -28.58
N LYS A 139 23.94 8.07 -27.61
CA LYS A 139 23.82 8.35 -26.18
C LYS A 139 25.06 7.88 -25.41
N THR A 140 25.49 8.65 -24.43
CA THR A 140 26.61 8.31 -23.54
C THR A 140 26.19 8.48 -22.07
N PRO A 141 26.26 7.42 -21.25
CA PRO A 141 25.90 7.49 -19.83
C PRO A 141 27.01 8.09 -18.96
N SER A 142 26.62 8.73 -17.87
CA SER A 142 27.49 9.08 -16.75
C SER A 142 27.79 7.87 -15.86
N GLY A 143 28.65 8.05 -14.85
CA GLY A 143 28.66 7.17 -13.68
C GLY A 143 27.39 7.30 -12.84
N TYR A 144 27.18 6.34 -11.94
CA TYR A 144 26.03 6.30 -11.03
C TYR A 144 26.26 7.16 -9.79
N GLN A 145 25.18 7.73 -9.26
CA GLN A 145 25.13 8.39 -7.96
C GLN A 145 23.85 7.99 -7.23
N SER A 146 23.89 7.98 -5.90
CA SER A 146 22.76 7.61 -5.06
C SER A 146 22.57 8.67 -3.97
N LEU A 147 21.40 8.70 -3.34
CA LEU A 147 21.16 9.54 -2.17
C LEU A 147 21.92 8.99 -0.96
N THR A 148 22.43 9.87 -0.10
CA THR A 148 23.02 9.45 1.17
C THR A 148 21.94 9.10 2.19
N SER A 149 22.28 8.35 3.25
CA SER A 149 21.33 8.06 4.34
C SER A 149 20.76 9.33 4.98
N SER A 150 21.55 10.42 5.07
CA SER A 150 21.07 11.72 5.56
C SER A 150 20.11 12.42 4.59
N ASP A 151 20.33 12.27 3.28
CA ASP A 151 19.41 12.80 2.27
C ASP A 151 18.06 12.08 2.36
N VAL A 152 18.09 10.75 2.42
CA VAL A 152 16.88 9.92 2.55
C VAL A 152 16.13 10.26 3.84
N LYS A 153 16.82 10.36 4.98
CA LYS A 153 16.21 10.77 6.25
C LYS A 153 15.47 12.10 6.14
N THR A 154 16.02 13.05 5.38
CA THR A 154 15.41 14.37 5.17
C THR A 154 14.17 14.30 4.26
N LEU A 155 14.16 13.37 3.29
CA LEU A 155 13.09 13.22 2.30
C LEU A 155 11.85 12.49 2.84
N ILE A 156 11.97 11.76 3.95
CA ILE A 156 10.83 11.10 4.61
C ILE A 156 9.78 12.16 4.97
N THR A 157 8.55 11.96 4.50
CA THR A 157 7.46 12.87 4.84
C THR A 157 6.93 12.49 6.21
N TYR A 158 7.08 13.39 7.18
CA TYR A 158 6.53 13.27 8.52
C TYR A 158 5.17 13.96 8.59
N ILE A 159 4.13 13.24 9.02
CA ILE A 159 2.76 13.75 9.07
C ILE A 159 2.21 13.60 10.48
N LYS A 160 1.69 14.71 11.00
CA LYS A 160 0.94 14.85 12.24
C LYS A 160 -0.49 15.28 11.96
N ALA A 161 -1.40 14.95 12.87
CA ALA A 161 -2.72 15.59 12.92
C ALA A 161 -2.57 17.12 12.90
N SER A 162 -3.53 17.82 12.29
CA SER A 162 -3.51 19.29 12.25
C SER A 162 -3.82 19.95 13.61
N ASN A 163 -4.29 19.16 14.55
CA ASN A 163 -4.80 19.50 15.87
C ASN A 163 -4.32 18.40 16.83
N ALA A 164 -3.00 18.15 16.85
CA ALA A 164 -2.40 17.09 17.66
C ALA A 164 -2.74 17.26 19.14
N GLY A 165 -3.53 16.33 19.68
CA GLY A 165 -3.83 16.15 21.09
C GLY A 165 -3.06 14.97 21.67
N GLY A 166 -2.87 14.99 22.99
CA GLY A 166 -2.21 13.89 23.68
C GLY A 166 -3.16 12.70 23.83
N GLY A 167 -2.69 11.50 23.50
CA GLY A 167 -3.52 10.29 23.53
C GLY A 167 -4.49 10.16 22.36
N ASP A 168 -4.36 10.96 21.29
CA ASP A 168 -5.21 10.84 20.09
C ASP A 168 -4.84 9.62 19.24
N TYR A 169 -3.61 9.11 19.41
CA TYR A 169 -3.06 7.96 18.70
C TYR A 169 -3.13 8.08 17.17
N PHE A 170 -2.77 9.25 16.63
CA PHE A 170 -2.72 9.46 15.18
C PHE A 170 -1.75 8.49 14.50
N GLY A 171 -2.21 7.78 13.48
CA GLY A 171 -1.40 6.73 12.83
C GLY A 171 -1.64 5.33 13.39
N ALA A 172 -2.64 5.13 14.27
CA ALA A 172 -3.05 3.80 14.71
C ALA A 172 -3.57 2.91 13.57
N SER A 173 -4.13 3.52 12.53
CA SER A 173 -4.53 2.88 11.28
C SER A 173 -4.12 3.77 10.10
N VAL A 174 -3.64 3.16 9.01
CA VAL A 174 -3.31 3.87 7.78
C VAL A 174 -3.79 3.10 6.56
N SER A 175 -4.17 3.83 5.51
CA SER A 175 -4.42 3.28 4.18
C SER A 175 -3.93 4.25 3.13
N VAL A 176 -3.11 3.78 2.21
CA VAL A 176 -2.72 4.46 0.98
C VAL A 176 -3.59 3.94 -0.15
N SER A 177 -4.09 4.81 -1.02
CA SER A 177 -4.81 4.38 -2.23
C SER A 177 -3.87 3.64 -3.19
N GLU A 178 -4.41 2.73 -4.00
CA GLU A 178 -3.59 1.94 -4.93
C GLU A 178 -2.82 2.83 -5.93
N ASP A 179 -3.37 3.98 -6.32
CA ASP A 179 -2.69 4.97 -7.17
C ASP A 179 -1.56 5.77 -6.46
N GLY A 180 -1.37 5.54 -5.15
CA GLY A 180 -0.35 6.16 -4.31
C GLY A 180 -0.61 7.61 -3.92
N ASN A 181 -1.75 8.20 -4.34
CA ASN A 181 -1.95 9.66 -4.24
C ASN A 181 -2.84 10.10 -3.06
N THR A 182 -3.35 9.16 -2.28
CA THR A 182 -4.26 9.45 -1.16
C THR A 182 -3.84 8.65 0.05
N LEU A 183 -3.91 9.30 1.21
CA LEU A 183 -3.61 8.69 2.50
C LEU A 183 -4.77 8.98 3.45
N ALA A 184 -5.30 7.94 4.09
CA ALA A 184 -6.21 8.02 5.21
C ALA A 184 -5.48 7.58 6.48
N VAL A 185 -5.64 8.35 7.57
CA VAL A 185 -4.99 8.09 8.85
C VAL A 185 -6.00 8.17 10.00
N GLY A 186 -6.13 7.11 10.79
CA GLY A 186 -6.94 7.13 12.01
C GLY A 186 -6.23 7.82 13.17
N GLY A 187 -6.92 8.77 13.82
CA GLY A 187 -6.64 9.23 15.18
C GLY A 187 -7.76 8.71 16.07
N ILE A 188 -7.57 7.50 16.59
CA ILE A 188 -8.68 6.66 17.08
C ILE A 188 -9.32 7.20 18.36
N ALA A 189 -8.60 8.02 19.13
CA ALA A 189 -9.10 8.59 20.37
C ALA A 189 -9.33 10.12 20.28
N GLU A 190 -9.19 10.67 19.07
CA GLU A 190 -9.32 12.10 18.81
C GLU A 190 -10.77 12.59 19.03
N ASP A 191 -10.96 13.64 19.84
CA ASP A 191 -12.27 14.06 20.38
C ASP A 191 -12.70 15.50 20.02
N SER A 192 -12.02 16.15 19.07
CA SER A 192 -12.42 17.46 18.54
C SER A 192 -13.60 17.37 17.56
N ASN A 193 -14.12 18.54 17.16
CA ASN A 193 -15.07 18.65 16.06
C ASN A 193 -14.38 18.45 14.69
N ALA A 194 -15.17 18.17 13.63
CA ALA A 194 -14.62 18.00 12.28
C ALA A 194 -13.90 19.26 11.71
N ASP A 195 -14.14 20.44 12.27
CA ASP A 195 -13.40 21.67 11.94
C ASP A 195 -12.09 21.84 12.73
N GLY A 196 -11.75 20.87 13.59
CA GLY A 196 -10.57 20.83 14.44
C GLY A 196 -10.68 21.71 15.70
N SER A 197 -11.89 22.18 16.07
CA SER A 197 -12.10 22.90 17.32
C SER A 197 -12.38 21.95 18.49
N ASP A 198 -11.74 22.20 19.64
CA ASP A 198 -11.88 21.36 20.83
C ASP A 198 -13.34 21.25 21.31
N ALA A 199 -13.73 20.02 21.66
CA ALA A 199 -15.01 19.55 22.18
C ALA A 199 -16.15 19.33 21.16
N ASN A 200 -16.27 18.08 20.68
CA ASN A 200 -17.59 17.51 20.37
C ASN A 200 -18.33 17.01 21.65
N GLY A 201 -17.61 16.91 22.79
CA GLY A 201 -18.14 16.48 24.08
C GLY A 201 -18.07 14.97 24.33
N GLU A 202 -17.59 14.20 23.36
CA GLU A 202 -17.59 12.73 23.33
C GLU A 202 -16.14 12.21 23.28
N SER A 203 -15.61 11.83 24.44
CA SER A 203 -14.24 11.35 24.60
C SER A 203 -13.96 10.11 23.74
N ASN A 204 -12.77 10.00 23.15
CA ASN A 204 -12.37 8.84 22.34
C ASN A 204 -13.34 8.50 21.18
N SER A 205 -14.07 9.50 20.68
CA SER A 205 -15.00 9.31 19.56
C SER A 205 -14.29 9.02 18.23
N GLY A 206 -13.03 9.48 18.10
CA GLY A 206 -12.13 9.17 16.99
C GLY A 206 -12.32 10.04 15.74
N ALA A 207 -11.35 9.98 14.83
CA ALA A 207 -11.35 10.68 13.56
C ALA A 207 -10.49 9.99 12.49
N VAL A 208 -10.75 10.33 11.23
CA VAL A 208 -9.86 9.99 10.10
C VAL A 208 -9.43 11.26 9.36
N TYR A 209 -8.12 11.39 9.15
CA TYR A 209 -7.53 12.49 8.40
C TYR A 209 -7.19 12.00 6.99
N VAL A 210 -7.61 12.77 5.98
CA VAL A 210 -7.35 12.47 4.57
C VAL A 210 -6.32 13.46 4.04
N TYR A 211 -5.29 12.95 3.38
CA TYR A 211 -4.25 13.72 2.71
C TYR A 211 -4.19 13.33 1.22
N ARG A 212 -3.86 14.31 0.37
CA ARG A 212 -3.66 14.12 -1.07
C ARG A 212 -2.26 14.50 -1.50
N PHE A 213 -1.66 13.66 -2.33
CA PHE A 213 -0.43 13.93 -3.05
C PHE A 213 -0.75 14.52 -4.42
N ALA A 214 -0.29 15.74 -4.64
CA ALA A 214 -0.44 16.40 -5.93
C ALA A 214 0.71 17.37 -6.16
N SER A 215 1.19 17.46 -7.40
CA SER A 215 2.30 18.35 -7.76
C SER A 215 3.57 18.13 -6.92
N GLY A 216 3.87 16.87 -6.57
CA GLY A 216 5.09 16.49 -5.87
C GLY A 216 5.08 16.74 -4.35
N ARG A 217 3.90 16.95 -3.74
CA ARG A 217 3.78 17.18 -2.29
C ARG A 217 2.45 16.64 -1.74
N TRP A 218 2.47 16.28 -0.45
CA TRP A 218 1.27 15.97 0.32
C TRP A 218 0.59 17.24 0.86
N SER A 219 -0.73 17.21 0.98
CA SER A 219 -1.52 18.26 1.63
C SER A 219 -2.74 17.66 2.32
N LYS A 220 -3.13 18.20 3.49
CA LYS A 220 -4.34 17.78 4.17
C LYS A 220 -5.57 18.17 3.35
N GLU A 221 -6.44 17.21 3.08
CA GLU A 221 -7.71 17.41 2.38
C GLU A 221 -8.88 17.54 3.36
N ALA A 222 -8.99 16.65 4.35
CA ALA A 222 -10.14 16.64 5.27
C ALA A 222 -9.84 16.02 6.64
N ILE A 223 -10.72 16.32 7.61
CA ILE A 223 -10.93 15.56 8.84
C ILE A 223 -12.34 14.97 8.75
N ILE A 224 -12.47 13.67 8.96
CA ILE A 224 -13.71 12.91 8.85
C ILE A 224 -14.08 12.40 10.25
N LYS A 225 -15.35 12.58 10.60
CA LYS A 225 -15.97 12.17 11.87
C LYS A 225 -17.24 11.37 11.56
N ALA A 226 -17.57 10.39 12.39
CA ALA A 226 -18.88 9.74 12.37
C ALA A 226 -20.01 10.79 12.50
N SER A 227 -21.12 10.60 11.80
CA SER A 227 -22.30 11.49 11.92
C SER A 227 -23.00 11.38 13.28
N ASN A 228 -22.75 10.28 13.98
CA ASN A 228 -23.24 9.93 15.31
C ASN A 228 -22.09 9.61 16.27
N ALA A 229 -21.03 10.43 16.25
CA ALA A 229 -19.91 10.30 17.17
C ALA A 229 -20.40 10.12 18.62
N GLY A 230 -20.10 8.97 19.22
CA GLY A 230 -20.31 8.66 20.62
C GLY A 230 -18.99 8.49 21.36
N ALA A 231 -19.04 8.61 22.69
CA ALA A 231 -17.89 8.35 23.53
C ALA A 231 -17.41 6.90 23.40
N ASP A 232 -16.09 6.70 23.32
CA ASP A 232 -15.45 5.39 23.23
C ASP A 232 -15.83 4.55 21.99
N ASP A 233 -16.34 5.16 20.92
CA ASP A 233 -16.66 4.48 19.64
C ASP A 233 -15.40 4.12 18.82
N TYR A 234 -14.31 4.84 19.02
CA TYR A 234 -13.04 4.74 18.30
C TYR A 234 -13.18 4.76 16.77
N PHE A 235 -13.93 5.73 16.22
CA PHE A 235 -14.03 5.92 14.78
C PHE A 235 -12.64 6.12 14.16
N GLY A 236 -12.32 5.35 13.13
CA GLY A 236 -10.97 5.33 12.54
C GLY A 236 -10.11 4.17 13.00
N TYR A 237 -10.64 3.25 13.82
CA TYR A 237 -9.92 2.06 14.25
C TYR A 237 -9.40 1.22 13.08
N SER A 238 -10.21 1.09 12.04
CA SER A 238 -9.81 0.52 10.76
C SER A 238 -10.20 1.47 9.62
N VAL A 239 -9.35 1.58 8.61
CA VAL A 239 -9.57 2.44 7.43
C VAL A 239 -9.17 1.72 6.16
N SER A 240 -9.88 1.98 5.06
CA SER A 240 -9.54 1.46 3.73
C SER A 240 -9.99 2.44 2.65
N LEU A 241 -9.12 2.69 1.67
CA LEU A 241 -9.39 3.54 0.50
C LEU A 241 -9.65 2.70 -0.76
N SER A 242 -10.42 3.24 -1.70
CA SER A 242 -10.46 2.76 -3.09
C SER A 242 -9.17 3.10 -3.87
N GLU A 243 -9.01 2.53 -5.06
CA GLU A 243 -7.83 2.72 -5.92
C GLU A 243 -7.56 4.21 -6.23
N ASP A 244 -8.62 4.97 -6.51
CA ASP A 244 -8.56 6.41 -6.78
C ASP A 244 -8.57 7.28 -5.51
N GLY A 245 -8.62 6.65 -4.34
CA GLY A 245 -8.72 7.31 -3.04
C GLY A 245 -9.98 8.14 -2.82
N ASN A 246 -11.02 8.03 -3.65
CA ASN A 246 -12.25 8.82 -3.52
C ASN A 246 -13.35 8.13 -2.72
N THR A 247 -13.09 6.94 -2.23
CA THR A 247 -13.96 6.18 -1.34
C THR A 247 -13.18 5.79 -0.12
N LEU A 248 -13.75 6.05 1.05
CA LEU A 248 -13.15 5.74 2.33
C LEU A 248 -14.14 4.91 3.13
N ALA A 249 -13.73 3.71 3.53
CA ALA A 249 -14.40 2.93 4.56
C ALA A 249 -13.72 3.15 5.91
N VAL A 250 -14.51 3.30 6.97
CA VAL A 250 -14.03 3.54 8.33
C VAL A 250 -14.78 2.66 9.31
N GLY A 251 -14.07 1.94 10.17
CA GLY A 251 -14.64 1.19 11.29
C GLY A 251 -14.73 2.00 12.58
N ALA A 252 -15.79 1.77 13.35
CA ALA A 252 -15.97 2.20 14.74
C ALA A 252 -16.49 0.99 15.52
N TYR A 253 -15.58 0.12 15.93
CA TYR A 253 -15.91 -1.22 16.41
C TYR A 253 -16.59 -1.23 17.78
N LEU A 254 -16.60 -0.12 18.51
CA LEU A 254 -17.27 0.01 19.80
C LEU A 254 -18.57 0.83 19.73
N GLU A 255 -19.05 1.15 18.53
CA GLU A 255 -20.34 1.85 18.38
C GLU A 255 -21.52 1.05 18.97
N ASP A 256 -22.44 1.74 19.64
CA ASP A 256 -23.40 1.13 20.56
C ASP A 256 -24.83 0.89 19.98
N SER A 257 -25.02 1.03 18.67
CA SER A 257 -26.33 0.89 18.06
C SER A 257 -26.74 -0.56 17.86
N ASN A 258 -27.98 -0.89 18.19
CA ASN A 258 -28.59 -2.18 17.88
C ASN A 258 -29.27 -2.19 16.50
N SER A 259 -28.99 -1.20 15.65
CA SER A 259 -29.56 -1.17 14.31
C SER A 259 -29.05 -2.33 13.47
N GLN A 260 -29.97 -2.99 12.78
CA GLN A 260 -29.70 -4.06 11.81
C GLN A 260 -29.96 -3.60 10.37
N VAL A 261 -30.03 -2.27 10.17
CA VAL A 261 -30.43 -1.66 8.89
C VAL A 261 -29.46 -0.54 8.54
N ILE A 262 -28.91 -0.63 7.32
CA ILE A 262 -28.05 0.40 6.73
C ILE A 262 -28.77 1.76 6.72
N ASN A 263 -28.07 2.82 7.13
CA ASN A 263 -28.55 4.20 7.19
C ASN A 263 -29.78 4.40 8.10
N SER A 264 -29.85 3.67 9.20
CA SER A 264 -30.91 3.79 10.19
C SER A 264 -30.36 3.52 11.59
N GLY A 265 -30.93 4.16 12.62
CA GLY A 265 -30.61 3.86 14.02
C GLY A 265 -29.28 4.42 14.52
N GLU A 266 -28.69 5.40 13.84
CA GLU A 266 -27.42 6.05 14.26
C GLU A 266 -27.50 6.69 15.66
N GLY A 267 -28.68 7.04 16.16
CA GLY A 267 -28.88 7.57 17.52
C GLY A 267 -29.31 6.53 18.56
N ASP A 268 -29.28 5.25 18.20
CA ASP A 268 -29.52 4.14 19.12
C ASP A 268 -28.22 3.78 19.82
N ASN A 269 -28.24 3.64 21.15
CA ASN A 269 -27.10 3.26 21.99
C ASN A 269 -27.52 2.13 22.94
N SER A 270 -28.23 1.13 22.43
CA SER A 270 -28.85 0.06 23.24
C SER A 270 -28.13 -1.30 23.17
N ALA A 271 -27.11 -1.45 22.35
CA ALA A 271 -26.29 -2.66 22.24
C ALA A 271 -24.80 -2.28 22.29
N SER A 272 -24.22 -2.33 23.49
CA SER A 272 -22.84 -1.87 23.68
C SER A 272 -21.86 -2.63 22.80
N ALA A 273 -20.95 -1.91 22.14
CA ALA A 273 -19.92 -2.49 21.29
C ALA A 273 -20.45 -3.42 20.18
N ALA A 274 -21.66 -3.18 19.69
CA ALA A 274 -22.17 -3.86 18.50
C ALA A 274 -21.34 -3.52 17.25
N GLY A 275 -20.84 -2.29 17.21
CA GLY A 275 -19.91 -1.78 16.21
C GLY A 275 -20.58 -1.36 14.91
N ALA A 276 -19.93 -0.45 14.18
CA ALA A 276 -20.40 0.07 12.90
C ALA A 276 -19.25 0.25 11.90
N ALA A 277 -19.60 0.30 10.62
CA ALA A 277 -18.71 0.81 9.58
C ALA A 277 -19.37 1.96 8.82
N TYR A 278 -18.57 2.85 8.27
CA TYR A 278 -19.04 4.03 7.56
C TYR A 278 -18.36 4.11 6.20
N VAL A 279 -19.09 4.54 5.18
CA VAL A 279 -18.55 4.78 3.84
C VAL A 279 -18.71 6.24 3.50
N TYR A 280 -17.60 6.89 3.17
CA TYR A 280 -17.55 8.25 2.67
C TYR A 280 -17.16 8.26 1.19
N ARG A 281 -17.70 9.21 0.43
CA ARG A 281 -17.32 9.48 -0.96
C ARG A 281 -16.85 10.92 -1.12
N PHE A 282 -15.78 11.10 -1.88
CA PHE A 282 -15.29 12.39 -2.31
C PHE A 282 -15.93 12.77 -3.65
N GLU A 283 -16.84 13.75 -3.62
CA GLU A 283 -17.52 14.26 -4.81
C GLU A 283 -17.65 15.78 -4.71
N ASN A 284 -17.45 16.49 -5.82
CA ASN A 284 -17.54 17.96 -5.89
C ASN A 284 -16.68 18.66 -4.82
N ASP A 285 -15.42 18.23 -4.70
CA ASP A 285 -14.42 18.76 -3.75
C ASP A 285 -14.83 18.62 -2.28
N LYS A 286 -15.64 17.60 -1.94
CA LYS A 286 -16.11 17.36 -0.58
C LYS A 286 -16.30 15.88 -0.27
N TRP A 287 -15.86 15.48 0.92
CA TRP A 287 -16.22 14.20 1.52
C TRP A 287 -17.63 14.23 2.12
N THR A 288 -18.45 13.23 1.80
CA THR A 288 -19.79 13.07 2.35
C THR A 288 -20.02 11.63 2.79
N GLN A 289 -20.67 11.43 3.94
CA GLN A 289 -21.09 10.10 4.39
C GLN A 289 -22.15 9.58 3.41
N GLN A 290 -21.80 8.51 2.69
CA GLN A 290 -22.70 7.80 1.79
C GLN A 290 -23.47 6.72 2.55
N ALA A 291 -22.84 6.06 3.51
CA ALA A 291 -23.49 5.04 4.31
C ALA A 291 -22.97 4.92 5.74
N TYR A 292 -23.90 4.54 6.62
CA TYR A 292 -23.70 3.90 7.92
C TYR A 292 -24.12 2.43 7.76
N ILE A 293 -23.14 1.54 7.90
CA ILE A 293 -23.21 0.11 7.63
C ILE A 293 -23.31 -0.65 8.95
N LYS A 294 -24.28 -1.57 9.02
CA LYS A 294 -24.51 -2.46 10.16
C LYS A 294 -24.79 -3.88 9.66
N ALA A 295 -24.34 -4.86 10.43
CA ALA A 295 -24.69 -6.26 10.25
C ALA A 295 -26.19 -6.49 10.36
N SER A 296 -26.75 -7.34 9.49
CA SER A 296 -28.18 -7.67 9.52
C SER A 296 -28.63 -8.44 10.78
N ASN A 297 -27.66 -8.98 11.53
CA ASN A 297 -27.80 -9.69 12.80
C ASN A 297 -26.97 -9.03 13.91
N ALA A 298 -26.77 -7.71 13.86
CA ALA A 298 -26.02 -6.97 14.88
C ALA A 298 -26.45 -7.38 16.31
N GLY A 299 -25.46 -7.71 17.13
CA GLY A 299 -25.58 -8.09 18.54
C GLY A 299 -24.59 -7.31 19.43
N GLU A 300 -24.86 -7.31 20.73
CA GLU A 300 -24.02 -6.67 21.75
C GLU A 300 -22.64 -7.38 21.80
N GLY A 301 -21.56 -6.61 21.72
CA GLY A 301 -20.20 -7.14 21.82
C GLY A 301 -19.60 -7.73 20.54
N ASP A 302 -20.33 -7.80 19.42
CA ASP A 302 -19.87 -8.37 18.15
C ASP A 302 -18.66 -7.63 17.55
N LYS A 303 -18.50 -6.34 17.89
CA LYS A 303 -17.43 -5.46 17.42
C LYS A 303 -17.35 -5.35 15.89
N PHE A 304 -18.50 -5.22 15.23
CA PHE A 304 -18.55 -5.01 13.78
C PHE A 304 -17.79 -3.73 13.39
N GLY A 305 -16.98 -3.77 12.33
CA GLY A 305 -16.10 -2.65 11.95
C GLY A 305 -14.70 -2.75 12.55
N HIS A 306 -14.37 -3.84 13.25
CA HIS A 306 -13.01 -4.10 13.72
C HIS A 306 -11.98 -4.06 12.59
N SER A 307 -12.32 -4.63 11.43
CA SER A 307 -11.52 -4.56 10.22
C SER A 307 -12.41 -4.21 9.03
N VAL A 308 -11.88 -3.42 8.07
CA VAL A 308 -12.59 -3.03 6.86
C VAL A 308 -11.66 -3.11 5.64
N SER A 309 -12.20 -3.47 4.48
CA SER A 309 -11.46 -3.47 3.21
C SER A 309 -12.36 -3.18 2.02
N LEU A 310 -11.94 -2.27 1.14
CA LEU A 310 -12.64 -1.90 -0.09
C LEU A 310 -11.99 -2.53 -1.33
N SER A 311 -12.81 -2.85 -2.33
CA SER A 311 -12.32 -3.15 -3.68
C SER A 311 -11.82 -1.89 -4.39
N SER A 312 -11.05 -2.03 -5.49
CA SER A 312 -10.45 -0.91 -6.22
C SER A 312 -11.49 0.14 -6.66
N ASN A 313 -12.66 -0.31 -7.13
CA ASN A 313 -13.76 0.58 -7.52
C ASN A 313 -14.61 1.11 -6.34
N GLY A 314 -14.28 0.73 -5.11
CA GLY A 314 -14.99 1.10 -3.88
C GLY A 314 -16.42 0.58 -3.78
N ASN A 315 -16.83 -0.42 -4.57
CA ASN A 315 -18.21 -0.93 -4.59
C ASN A 315 -18.39 -2.24 -3.82
N ILE A 316 -17.32 -2.88 -3.39
CA ILE A 316 -17.36 -4.01 -2.46
C ILE A 316 -16.67 -3.57 -1.18
N LEU A 317 -17.31 -3.84 -0.07
CA LEU A 317 -16.80 -3.59 1.27
C LEU A 317 -16.87 -4.90 2.06
N ALA A 318 -15.73 -5.36 2.55
CA ALA A 318 -15.66 -6.39 3.58
C ALA A 318 -15.56 -5.74 4.96
N VAL A 319 -16.29 -6.26 5.94
CA VAL A 319 -16.24 -5.80 7.34
C VAL A 319 -16.14 -6.98 8.29
N GLY A 320 -15.17 -6.97 9.20
CA GLY A 320 -15.00 -7.98 10.23
C GLY A 320 -15.74 -7.65 11.54
N ALA A 321 -16.26 -8.69 12.19
CA ALA A 321 -16.85 -8.69 13.52
C ALA A 321 -16.31 -9.92 14.28
N HIS A 322 -15.13 -9.78 14.88
CA HIS A 322 -14.36 -10.93 15.35
C HIS A 322 -14.94 -11.61 16.59
N LEU A 323 -15.85 -10.97 17.31
CA LEU A 323 -16.53 -11.57 18.48
C LEU A 323 -17.96 -12.04 18.17
N GLU A 324 -18.39 -11.93 16.91
CA GLU A 324 -19.75 -12.32 16.54
C GLU A 324 -19.96 -13.84 16.70
N ASP A 325 -21.02 -14.22 17.40
CA ASP A 325 -21.19 -15.58 17.90
C ASP A 325 -22.23 -16.42 17.15
N SER A 326 -23.01 -15.87 16.21
CA SER A 326 -24.11 -16.63 15.58
C SER A 326 -23.60 -17.79 14.72
N ASN A 327 -24.47 -18.78 14.48
CA ASN A 327 -24.14 -19.86 13.54
C ASN A 327 -24.29 -19.42 12.07
N ALA A 328 -23.71 -20.20 11.16
CA ALA A 328 -23.77 -19.95 9.71
C ALA A 328 -25.19 -19.81 9.11
N ASN A 329 -26.24 -20.25 9.83
CA ASN A 329 -27.64 -20.07 9.42
C ASN A 329 -28.29 -18.80 9.99
N ARG A 330 -27.50 -17.85 10.53
CA ARG A 330 -27.95 -16.56 11.07
C ARG A 330 -28.90 -16.71 12.26
N SER A 331 -28.70 -17.73 13.09
CA SER A 331 -29.50 -17.93 14.29
C SER A 331 -28.61 -18.04 15.53
N ASP A 332 -28.88 -17.17 16.50
CA ASP A 332 -28.17 -17.09 17.79
C ASP A 332 -28.43 -18.32 18.68
N ALA A 333 -29.27 -19.25 18.21
CA ALA A 333 -29.78 -20.34 19.02
C ALA A 333 -28.78 -21.49 19.23
N ASN A 334 -27.64 -21.53 18.53
CA ASN A 334 -26.55 -22.52 18.71
C ASN A 334 -25.27 -22.06 17.96
N GLY A 335 -24.73 -20.90 18.30
CA GLY A 335 -23.46 -20.42 17.75
C GLY A 335 -22.27 -20.74 18.67
N GLU A 336 -21.06 -20.82 18.11
CA GLU A 336 -19.83 -20.98 18.90
C GLU A 336 -19.39 -19.60 19.40
N THR A 337 -19.20 -19.47 20.72
CA THR A 337 -18.88 -18.19 21.38
C THR A 337 -17.66 -17.54 20.75
N ASP A 338 -17.78 -16.27 20.36
CA ASP A 338 -16.70 -15.46 19.76
C ASP A 338 -15.97 -16.16 18.59
N SER A 339 -16.71 -16.98 17.82
CA SER A 339 -16.17 -17.62 16.61
C SER A 339 -15.89 -16.63 15.49
N GLY A 340 -16.59 -15.49 15.51
CA GLY A 340 -16.40 -14.35 14.63
C GLY A 340 -17.08 -14.50 13.26
N ALA A 341 -17.17 -13.38 12.53
CA ALA A 341 -17.72 -13.30 11.18
C ALA A 341 -17.06 -12.20 10.33
N ALA A 342 -17.17 -12.34 9.01
CA ALA A 342 -16.93 -11.26 8.06
C ALA A 342 -18.16 -11.04 7.19
N TYR A 343 -18.45 -9.79 6.84
CA TYR A 343 -19.63 -9.39 6.10
C TYR A 343 -19.21 -8.75 4.79
N VAL A 344 -19.87 -9.12 3.69
CA VAL A 344 -19.62 -8.52 2.39
C VAL A 344 -20.81 -7.64 2.02
N TYR A 345 -20.55 -6.38 1.69
CA TYR A 345 -21.54 -5.42 1.22
C TYR A 345 -21.23 -5.02 -0.22
N ARG A 346 -22.28 -4.77 -0.98
CA ARG A 346 -22.20 -4.30 -2.36
C ARG A 346 -22.91 -2.98 -2.54
N PHE A 347 -22.24 -2.03 -3.18
CA PHE A 347 -22.85 -0.80 -3.67
C PHE A 347 -23.37 -1.00 -5.09
N ALA A 348 -24.68 -0.92 -5.26
CA ALA A 348 -25.32 -1.01 -6.56
C ALA A 348 -26.57 -0.13 -6.60
N SER A 349 -26.83 0.48 -7.77
CA SER A 349 -28.02 1.33 -7.96
C SER A 349 -28.17 2.45 -6.91
N GLY A 350 -27.05 3.01 -6.45
CA GLY A 350 -27.02 4.12 -5.50
C GLY A 350 -27.22 3.73 -4.04
N ARG A 351 -27.16 2.43 -3.69
CA ARG A 351 -27.39 1.94 -2.33
C ARG A 351 -26.43 0.82 -1.97
N TRP A 352 -26.06 0.74 -0.71
CA TRP A 352 -25.38 -0.42 -0.13
C TRP A 352 -26.39 -1.48 0.29
N SER A 353 -26.04 -2.75 0.12
CA SER A 353 -26.77 -3.91 0.65
C SER A 353 -25.79 -4.97 1.11
N GLU A 354 -26.10 -5.65 2.21
CA GLU A 354 -25.39 -6.86 2.62
C GLU A 354 -25.59 -7.93 1.54
N GLU A 355 -24.49 -8.41 0.99
CA GLU A 355 -24.45 -9.46 -0.02
C GLU A 355 -24.28 -10.83 0.63
N ASP A 356 -23.42 -10.94 1.65
CA ASP A 356 -23.18 -12.21 2.34
C ASP A 356 -22.65 -12.04 3.77
N ILE A 357 -22.82 -13.11 4.56
CA ILE A 357 -22.20 -13.28 5.88
C ILE A 357 -21.31 -14.51 5.80
N ILE A 358 -20.03 -14.31 6.05
CA ILE A 358 -18.96 -15.29 5.89
C ILE A 358 -18.55 -15.80 7.27
N LYS A 359 -18.53 -17.13 7.39
CA LYS A 359 -18.09 -17.89 8.56
C LYS A 359 -17.04 -18.91 8.14
N ALA A 360 -16.07 -19.18 9.01
CA ALA A 360 -15.14 -20.29 8.84
C ALA A 360 -15.89 -21.62 8.70
N SER A 361 -15.43 -22.51 7.80
CA SER A 361 -16.04 -23.84 7.63
C SER A 361 -15.90 -24.75 8.85
N ASN A 362 -14.92 -24.47 9.72
CA ASN A 362 -14.60 -25.18 10.95
C ASN A 362 -14.67 -24.28 12.19
N ALA A 363 -15.59 -23.31 12.21
CA ALA A 363 -15.75 -22.35 13.31
C ALA A 363 -15.70 -23.01 14.71
N GLY A 364 -14.73 -22.58 15.51
CA GLY A 364 -14.55 -22.91 16.92
C GLY A 364 -14.73 -21.70 17.83
N ALA A 365 -14.89 -21.96 19.13
CA ALA A 365 -15.07 -20.90 20.11
C ALA A 365 -13.77 -20.11 20.33
N ASN A 366 -13.86 -18.78 20.31
CA ASN A 366 -12.74 -17.84 20.41
C ASN A 366 -11.75 -17.86 19.24
N ASP A 367 -12.10 -18.42 18.08
CA ASP A 367 -11.22 -18.41 16.89
C ASP A 367 -11.01 -16.99 16.33
N TYR A 368 -11.92 -16.06 16.64
CA TYR A 368 -11.90 -14.66 16.25
C TYR A 368 -11.82 -14.43 14.73
N PHE A 369 -12.60 -15.19 13.96
CA PHE A 369 -12.71 -15.01 12.51
C PHE A 369 -13.22 -13.61 12.17
N GLY A 370 -12.58 -12.91 11.24
CA GLY A 370 -12.90 -11.51 10.93
C GLY A 370 -12.05 -10.50 11.70
N ASN A 371 -11.06 -10.97 12.47
CA ASN A 371 -10.07 -10.08 13.09
C ASN A 371 -9.40 -9.18 12.04
N SER A 372 -9.02 -9.77 10.90
CA SER A 372 -8.50 -9.06 9.73
C SER A 372 -9.26 -9.52 8.47
N VAL A 373 -9.54 -8.57 7.57
CA VAL A 373 -10.18 -8.83 6.28
C VAL A 373 -9.45 -8.09 5.17
N SER A 374 -9.39 -8.68 3.98
CA SER A 374 -8.85 -8.03 2.77
C SER A 374 -9.60 -8.51 1.52
N VAL A 375 -10.12 -7.58 0.74
CA VAL A 375 -10.80 -7.87 -0.53
C VAL A 375 -9.91 -7.51 -1.72
N SER A 376 -9.95 -8.32 -2.79
CA SER A 376 -9.20 -8.02 -4.02
C SER A 376 -9.77 -6.81 -4.75
N GLY A 377 -8.96 -6.24 -5.64
CA GLY A 377 -9.33 -5.05 -6.41
C GLY A 377 -10.57 -5.25 -7.29
N ASP A 378 -10.71 -6.45 -7.86
CA ASP A 378 -11.90 -6.84 -8.62
C ASP A 378 -13.13 -7.15 -7.75
N GLY A 379 -12.97 -7.24 -6.43
CA GLY A 379 -14.02 -7.52 -5.46
C GLY A 379 -14.49 -8.97 -5.42
N ASN A 380 -13.75 -9.92 -6.02
CA ASN A 380 -14.16 -11.33 -6.12
C ASN A 380 -13.36 -12.29 -5.23
N THR A 381 -12.37 -11.80 -4.50
CA THR A 381 -11.61 -12.54 -3.50
C THR A 381 -11.72 -11.85 -2.16
N LEU A 382 -11.97 -12.63 -1.12
CA LEU A 382 -11.93 -12.17 0.26
C LEU A 382 -10.98 -13.09 1.05
N ALA A 383 -10.01 -12.49 1.72
CA ALA A 383 -9.20 -13.15 2.73
C ALA A 383 -9.70 -12.74 4.13
N VAL A 384 -9.79 -13.69 5.06
CA VAL A 384 -10.22 -13.45 6.44
C VAL A 384 -9.29 -14.19 7.40
N GLY A 385 -8.80 -13.50 8.43
CA GLY A 385 -8.00 -14.08 9.50
C GLY A 385 -8.82 -14.53 10.70
N ALA A 386 -8.43 -15.66 11.30
CA ALA A 386 -8.94 -16.20 12.56
C ALA A 386 -7.73 -16.59 13.42
N TYR A 387 -7.17 -15.59 14.11
CA TYR A 387 -5.82 -15.70 14.67
C TYR A 387 -5.73 -16.59 15.92
N GLN A 388 -6.86 -17.01 16.49
CA GLN A 388 -6.89 -17.95 17.62
C GLN A 388 -7.42 -19.33 17.25
N GLU A 389 -7.59 -19.63 15.96
CA GLU A 389 -7.95 -20.96 15.51
C GLU A 389 -6.93 -22.02 15.96
N ASP A 390 -7.43 -23.14 16.51
CA ASP A 390 -6.62 -24.07 17.31
C ASP A 390 -5.99 -25.25 16.53
N SER A 391 -6.27 -25.39 15.23
CA SER A 391 -5.85 -26.59 14.50
C SER A 391 -4.34 -26.69 14.33
N ASN A 392 -3.76 -27.86 14.60
CA ASN A 392 -2.37 -28.20 14.34
C ASN A 392 -2.11 -28.58 12.87
N SER A 393 -2.95 -28.11 11.94
CA SER A 393 -2.74 -28.40 10.53
C SER A 393 -1.53 -27.65 10.01
N GLN A 394 -0.71 -28.36 9.24
CA GLN A 394 0.45 -27.83 8.52
C GLN A 394 0.26 -27.97 7.00
N VAL A 395 -0.99 -28.17 6.55
CA VAL A 395 -1.32 -28.41 5.14
C VAL A 395 -2.60 -27.66 4.79
N ILE A 396 -2.58 -26.95 3.67
CA ILE A 396 -3.73 -26.22 3.13
C ILE A 396 -4.89 -27.19 2.84
N ASN A 397 -6.11 -26.82 3.24
CA ASN A 397 -7.35 -27.57 3.00
C ASN A 397 -7.38 -28.99 3.60
N SER A 398 -6.75 -29.18 4.75
CA SER A 398 -6.88 -30.43 5.50
C SER A 398 -6.54 -30.26 6.98
N GLY A 399 -7.11 -31.10 7.84
CA GLY A 399 -6.70 -31.18 9.25
C GLY A 399 -7.36 -30.15 10.17
N GLU A 400 -8.44 -29.50 9.70
CA GLU A 400 -9.16 -28.39 10.35
C GLU A 400 -9.87 -28.74 11.67
N GLY A 401 -9.75 -29.98 12.13
CA GLY A 401 -10.34 -30.45 13.40
C GLY A 401 -9.33 -31.00 14.39
N ASP A 402 -8.03 -30.88 14.11
CA ASP A 402 -6.96 -31.28 15.03
C ASP A 402 -6.60 -30.12 15.96
N ASN A 403 -7.44 -29.82 16.95
CA ASN A 403 -7.26 -28.67 17.84
C ASN A 403 -6.18 -28.89 18.92
N SER A 404 -5.04 -29.48 18.55
CA SER A 404 -3.92 -29.76 19.46
C SER A 404 -2.86 -28.66 19.53
N ALA A 405 -2.97 -27.60 18.72
CA ALA A 405 -2.06 -26.44 18.71
C ALA A 405 -2.85 -25.14 18.98
N GLY A 406 -3.19 -24.92 20.25
CA GLY A 406 -4.04 -23.81 20.67
C GLY A 406 -3.52 -22.45 20.18
N ASN A 407 -4.42 -21.60 19.71
CA ASN A 407 -4.11 -20.26 19.18
C ASN A 407 -3.02 -20.22 18.08
N SER A 408 -2.83 -21.31 17.34
CA SER A 408 -1.87 -21.33 16.22
C SER A 408 -2.33 -20.46 15.04
N GLY A 409 -3.65 -20.25 14.93
CA GLY A 409 -4.30 -19.32 14.02
C GLY A 409 -4.43 -19.83 12.59
N ALA A 410 -5.38 -19.29 11.83
CA ALA A 410 -5.64 -19.64 10.44
C ALA A 410 -6.03 -18.40 9.59
N ALA A 411 -5.92 -18.55 8.27
CA ALA A 411 -6.50 -17.62 7.31
C ALA A 411 -7.37 -18.37 6.31
N TYR A 412 -8.43 -17.73 5.83
CA TYR A 412 -9.41 -18.32 4.94
C TYR A 412 -9.54 -17.46 3.69
N VAL A 413 -9.67 -18.10 2.54
CA VAL A 413 -9.84 -17.43 1.26
C VAL A 413 -11.17 -17.84 0.64
N TYR A 414 -12.02 -16.87 0.37
CA TYR A 414 -13.30 -17.04 -0.30
C TYR A 414 -13.21 -16.44 -1.71
N ARG A 415 -13.94 -17.07 -2.64
CA ARG A 415 -14.10 -16.59 -4.02
C ARG A 415 -15.57 -16.38 -4.34
N PHE A 416 -15.87 -15.29 -5.02
CA PHE A 416 -17.19 -15.00 -5.55
C PHE A 416 -17.34 -15.59 -6.95
N ASP A 417 -18.38 -16.40 -7.17
CA ASP A 417 -18.66 -17.02 -8.48
C ASP A 417 -19.62 -16.21 -9.37
N GLY A 418 -19.99 -15.00 -8.94
CA GLY A 418 -21.04 -14.19 -9.55
C GLY A 418 -22.41 -14.35 -8.88
N SER A 419 -22.55 -15.24 -7.91
CA SER A 419 -23.78 -15.45 -7.14
C SER A 419 -23.54 -15.73 -5.67
N ASN A 420 -22.50 -16.47 -5.30
CA ASN A 420 -22.20 -16.85 -3.92
C ASN A 420 -20.71 -16.69 -3.63
N TRP A 421 -20.39 -16.42 -2.36
CA TRP A 421 -19.06 -16.59 -1.84
C TRP A 421 -18.86 -18.04 -1.39
N THR A 422 -17.79 -18.67 -1.84
CA THR A 422 -17.44 -20.04 -1.43
C THR A 422 -16.03 -20.07 -0.89
N GLU A 423 -15.81 -20.77 0.22
CA GLU A 423 -14.49 -21.03 0.75
C GLU A 423 -13.68 -21.81 -0.29
N GLN A 424 -12.62 -21.19 -0.79
CA GLN A 424 -11.68 -21.78 -1.72
C GLN A 424 -10.50 -22.40 -0.98
N ALA A 425 -10.07 -21.79 0.13
CA ALA A 425 -8.99 -22.33 0.93
C ALA A 425 -9.08 -22.02 2.42
N TYR A 426 -8.65 -23.00 3.20
CA TYR A 426 -8.19 -22.91 4.58
C TYR A 426 -6.65 -22.94 4.57
N ILE A 427 -6.03 -21.88 5.06
CA ILE A 427 -4.59 -21.61 5.00
C ILE A 427 -3.99 -21.66 6.40
N LYS A 428 -2.90 -22.42 6.52
CA LYS A 428 -2.06 -22.57 7.70
C LYS A 428 -0.59 -22.34 7.36
N ALA A 429 0.18 -21.85 8.33
CA ALA A 429 1.64 -21.87 8.27
C ALA A 429 2.13 -23.32 8.21
N LEU A 430 3.13 -23.60 7.37
CA LEU A 430 3.74 -24.95 7.31
C LEU A 430 4.49 -25.31 8.60
N ASN A 431 4.93 -24.31 9.36
CA ASN A 431 5.58 -24.43 10.66
C ASN A 431 4.65 -23.98 11.81
N ALA A 432 3.32 -24.10 11.66
CA ALA A 432 2.38 -23.66 12.68
C ALA A 432 2.76 -24.18 14.08
N GLY A 433 2.94 -23.25 15.02
CA GLY A 433 3.19 -23.46 16.44
C GLY A 433 2.03 -22.97 17.30
N GLU A 434 1.94 -23.51 18.52
CA GLU A 434 0.98 -23.08 19.54
C GLU A 434 1.23 -21.60 19.88
N GLY A 435 0.20 -20.76 19.80
CA GLY A 435 0.30 -19.34 20.14
C GLY A 435 0.87 -18.42 19.07
N ASP A 436 1.29 -18.92 17.90
CA ASP A 436 1.89 -18.09 16.83
C ASP A 436 0.93 -17.02 16.26
N GLN A 437 -0.38 -17.23 16.42
CA GLN A 437 -1.44 -16.34 15.98
C GLN A 437 -1.42 -15.99 14.48
N PHE A 438 -1.20 -17.01 13.64
CA PHE A 438 -1.28 -16.86 12.18
C PHE A 438 -2.66 -16.36 11.76
N GLY A 439 -2.72 -15.38 10.86
CA GLY A 439 -3.99 -14.75 10.47
C GLY A 439 -4.32 -13.50 11.28
N HIS A 440 -3.43 -13.04 12.16
CA HIS A 440 -3.60 -11.77 12.85
C HIS A 440 -3.81 -10.61 11.86
N SER A 441 -2.96 -10.55 10.82
CA SER A 441 -3.11 -9.62 9.70
C SER A 441 -3.12 -10.37 8.37
N VAL A 442 -3.95 -9.90 7.43
CA VAL A 442 -4.03 -10.46 6.06
C VAL A 442 -4.06 -9.35 5.02
N SER A 443 -3.48 -9.59 3.84
CA SER A 443 -3.55 -8.68 2.70
C SER A 443 -3.54 -9.47 1.39
N VAL A 444 -4.46 -9.16 0.48
CA VAL A 444 -4.57 -9.81 -0.84
C VAL A 444 -4.22 -8.86 -1.98
N SER A 445 -3.56 -9.38 -3.03
CA SER A 445 -3.27 -8.60 -4.25
C SER A 445 -4.53 -8.24 -5.04
N GLU A 446 -4.39 -7.30 -5.98
CA GLU A 446 -5.50 -6.78 -6.79
C GLU A 446 -6.23 -7.88 -7.58
N ASP A 447 -5.47 -8.86 -8.09
CA ASP A 447 -5.98 -10.02 -8.82
C ASP A 447 -6.47 -11.17 -7.92
N GLY A 448 -6.34 -11.02 -6.59
CA GLY A 448 -6.73 -12.02 -5.61
C GLY A 448 -5.78 -13.22 -5.48
N ASN A 449 -4.68 -13.28 -6.24
CA ASN A 449 -3.85 -14.49 -6.35
C ASN A 449 -2.62 -14.52 -5.44
N THR A 450 -2.42 -13.46 -4.65
CA THR A 450 -1.35 -13.37 -3.66
C THR A 450 -1.98 -13.05 -2.32
N LEU A 451 -1.61 -13.81 -1.30
CA LEU A 451 -2.06 -13.58 0.06
C LEU A 451 -0.82 -13.45 0.95
N ALA A 452 -0.71 -12.34 1.66
CA ALA A 452 0.21 -12.17 2.77
C ALA A 452 -0.53 -12.40 4.09
N VAL A 453 0.09 -13.12 5.03
CA VAL A 453 -0.47 -13.40 6.36
C VAL A 453 0.60 -13.17 7.43
N GLY A 454 0.25 -12.44 8.48
CA GLY A 454 1.09 -12.23 9.65
C GLY A 454 0.83 -13.21 10.80
N ALA A 455 1.89 -13.57 11.52
CA ALA A 455 1.89 -14.38 12.74
C ALA A 455 2.89 -13.74 13.74
N TYR A 456 2.47 -12.67 14.40
CA TYR A 456 3.37 -11.79 15.14
C TYR A 456 3.90 -12.37 16.46
N TYR A 457 3.36 -13.51 16.91
CA TYR A 457 3.86 -14.27 18.05
C TYR A 457 4.66 -15.51 17.65
N GLU A 458 4.96 -15.69 16.37
CA GLU A 458 5.83 -16.78 15.92
C GLU A 458 7.21 -16.71 16.60
N ASP A 459 7.66 -17.83 17.16
CA ASP A 459 8.79 -17.89 18.10
C ASP A 459 10.16 -18.20 17.46
N SER A 460 10.23 -18.42 16.14
CA SER A 460 11.47 -18.84 15.51
C SER A 460 12.54 -17.75 15.54
N ASN A 461 13.77 -18.17 15.80
CA ASN A 461 15.01 -17.41 15.70
C ASN A 461 15.56 -17.37 14.26
N ALA A 462 14.78 -17.84 13.27
CA ALA A 462 15.10 -17.66 11.87
C ALA A 462 15.19 -16.16 11.51
N THR A 463 16.07 -15.85 10.56
CA THR A 463 16.20 -14.52 9.96
C THR A 463 16.02 -14.60 8.46
N ASN A 464 15.69 -13.47 7.83
CA ASN A 464 15.54 -13.37 6.37
C ASN A 464 14.40 -14.26 5.82
N ILE A 465 14.62 -14.91 4.66
CA ILE A 465 13.59 -15.66 3.93
C ILE A 465 13.88 -17.15 4.01
N ASP A 466 12.86 -17.95 4.28
CA ASP A 466 12.86 -19.41 4.29
C ASP A 466 13.93 -20.03 5.23
N GLY A 467 14.14 -19.40 6.39
CA GLY A 467 14.97 -19.95 7.47
C GLY A 467 14.30 -21.13 8.20
N ASP A 468 14.96 -21.66 9.24
CA ASP A 468 14.42 -22.78 10.03
C ASP A 468 13.29 -22.31 10.96
N GLY A 469 12.06 -22.40 10.47
CA GLY A 469 10.85 -22.06 11.22
C GLY A 469 10.53 -22.96 12.43
N ASN A 470 11.39 -23.91 12.80
CA ASN A 470 11.23 -24.72 14.01
C ASN A 470 12.20 -24.33 15.14
N ASP A 471 13.09 -23.35 14.90
CA ASP A 471 14.05 -22.86 15.88
C ASP A 471 13.42 -21.89 16.89
N ASN A 472 12.56 -22.37 17.79
CA ASN A 472 11.75 -21.52 18.69
C ASN A 472 12.53 -20.91 19.88
N ASN A 473 13.72 -20.37 19.61
CA ASN A 473 14.61 -19.75 20.60
C ASN A 473 14.48 -18.21 20.67
N ALA A 474 13.60 -17.58 19.89
CA ALA A 474 13.38 -16.14 19.89
C ALA A 474 11.88 -15.81 20.08
N SER A 475 11.43 -15.86 21.34
CA SER A 475 10.01 -15.73 21.68
C SER A 475 9.38 -14.48 21.09
N ASN A 476 8.24 -14.61 20.42
CA ASN A 476 7.49 -13.53 19.79
C ASN A 476 8.30 -12.66 18.82
N ALA A 477 9.31 -13.23 18.15
CA ALA A 477 10.04 -12.52 17.10
C ALA A 477 9.12 -12.20 15.91
N GLY A 478 8.13 -13.06 15.68
CA GLY A 478 7.06 -12.90 14.71
C GLY A 478 7.48 -13.23 13.27
N ALA A 479 6.51 -13.53 12.41
CA ALA A 479 6.71 -13.92 11.03
C ALA A 479 5.64 -13.36 10.09
N ALA A 480 5.96 -13.31 8.80
CA ALA A 480 4.98 -13.15 7.73
C ALA A 480 5.13 -14.27 6.70
N TYR A 481 4.03 -14.60 6.04
CA TYR A 481 3.95 -15.68 5.08
C TYR A 481 3.32 -15.18 3.79
N VAL A 482 3.85 -15.61 2.66
CA VAL A 482 3.28 -15.31 1.34
C VAL A 482 2.78 -16.59 0.71
N TYR A 483 1.53 -16.60 0.27
CA TYR A 483 0.91 -17.68 -0.49
C TYR A 483 0.57 -17.18 -1.89
N ARG A 484 0.68 -18.08 -2.87
CA ARG A 484 0.28 -17.81 -4.27
C ARG A 484 -0.77 -18.81 -4.72
N PHE A 485 -1.78 -18.31 -5.43
CA PHE A 485 -2.75 -19.12 -6.13
C PHE A 485 -2.26 -19.42 -7.55
N ASN A 486 -1.99 -20.69 -7.83
CA ASN A 486 -1.54 -21.15 -9.14
C ASN A 486 -2.25 -22.44 -9.53
N ALA A 487 -2.73 -22.51 -10.77
CA ALA A 487 -3.38 -23.70 -11.34
C ALA A 487 -4.47 -24.31 -10.43
N GLY A 488 -5.27 -23.47 -9.79
CA GLY A 488 -6.39 -23.91 -8.94
C GLY A 488 -6.03 -24.19 -7.48
N ASN A 489 -4.78 -24.01 -7.06
CA ASN A 489 -4.34 -24.34 -5.70
C ASN A 489 -3.54 -23.20 -5.08
N TRP A 490 -3.70 -23.01 -3.77
CA TRP A 490 -2.83 -22.16 -2.96
C TRP A 490 -1.61 -22.96 -2.50
N SER A 491 -0.46 -22.30 -2.45
CA SER A 491 0.77 -22.85 -1.87
C SER A 491 1.60 -21.75 -1.20
N GLN A 492 2.24 -22.06 -0.07
CA GLN A 492 3.21 -21.16 0.54
C GLN A 492 4.37 -20.93 -0.43
N GLN A 493 4.58 -19.68 -0.81
CA GLN A 493 5.68 -19.25 -1.65
C GLN A 493 6.89 -18.83 -0.81
N ALA A 494 6.67 -18.23 0.36
CA ALA A 494 7.75 -17.81 1.24
C ALA A 494 7.32 -17.75 2.71
N TYR A 495 8.27 -18.06 3.58
CA TYR A 495 8.30 -17.71 5.01
C TYR A 495 9.27 -16.54 5.19
N ILE A 496 8.80 -15.45 5.79
CA ILE A 496 9.50 -14.17 5.85
C ILE A 496 9.74 -13.77 7.30
N LYS A 497 10.99 -13.45 7.62
CA LYS A 497 11.47 -12.91 8.89
C LYS A 497 12.26 -11.63 8.66
N ALA A 498 12.30 -10.77 9.67
CA ALA A 498 13.23 -9.64 9.70
C ALA A 498 14.69 -10.09 9.52
N SER A 499 15.52 -9.24 8.93
CA SER A 499 16.97 -9.48 8.81
C SER A 499 17.70 -9.54 10.16
N ASN A 500 17.15 -8.83 11.15
CA ASN A 500 17.63 -8.61 12.51
C ASN A 500 16.54 -9.04 13.49
N ALA A 501 15.90 -10.19 13.25
CA ALA A 501 14.83 -10.68 14.11
C ALA A 501 15.33 -10.95 15.53
N GLU A 502 14.68 -10.34 16.52
CA GLU A 502 14.93 -10.54 17.94
C GLU A 502 13.63 -10.85 18.70
N SER A 503 13.76 -11.33 19.93
CA SER A 503 12.60 -11.68 20.75
C SER A 503 11.77 -10.44 21.08
N HIS A 504 10.45 -10.54 20.94
CA HIS A 504 9.49 -9.45 21.18
C HIS A 504 9.52 -8.30 20.17
N ASP A 505 10.11 -8.48 18.98
CA ASP A 505 9.98 -7.50 17.89
C ASP A 505 8.58 -7.49 17.25
N TYR A 506 7.85 -8.60 17.38
CA TYR A 506 6.50 -8.81 16.85
C TYR A 506 6.36 -8.54 15.34
N PHE A 507 7.33 -9.02 14.55
CA PHE A 507 7.29 -8.92 13.09
C PHE A 507 6.04 -9.62 12.54
N GLY A 508 5.34 -8.99 11.59
CA GLY A 508 4.09 -9.54 11.06
C GLY A 508 2.82 -9.06 11.78
N LEU A 509 2.95 -8.12 12.73
CA LEU A 509 1.78 -7.49 13.35
C LEU A 509 0.87 -6.87 12.27
N SER A 510 1.48 -6.18 11.31
CA SER A 510 0.81 -5.63 10.13
C SER A 510 1.52 -6.08 8.84
N VAL A 511 0.74 -6.40 7.81
CA VAL A 511 1.22 -6.77 6.48
C VAL A 511 0.44 -6.04 5.40
N SER A 512 1.09 -5.66 4.30
CA SER A 512 0.45 -5.07 3.13
C SER A 512 1.15 -5.51 1.85
N VAL A 513 0.41 -6.03 0.88
CA VAL A 513 0.92 -6.46 -0.43
C VAL A 513 0.50 -5.49 -1.52
N SER A 514 1.39 -5.21 -2.48
CA SER A 514 1.07 -4.38 -3.65
C SER A 514 0.06 -5.05 -4.58
N GLY A 515 -0.58 -4.27 -5.45
CA GLY A 515 -1.58 -4.73 -6.41
C GLY A 515 -1.06 -5.83 -7.34
N ASP A 516 0.21 -5.75 -7.78
CA ASP A 516 0.88 -6.80 -8.56
C ASP A 516 1.30 -8.03 -7.74
N GLY A 517 1.11 -7.99 -6.42
CA GLY A 517 1.47 -9.03 -5.48
C GLY A 517 2.98 -9.18 -5.25
N ASN A 518 3.83 -8.30 -5.77
CA ASN A 518 5.29 -8.52 -5.76
C ASN A 518 6.05 -7.67 -4.75
N THR A 519 5.40 -6.72 -4.07
CA THR A 519 5.97 -5.96 -2.96
C THR A 519 5.21 -6.30 -1.70
N LEU A 520 5.92 -6.60 -0.62
CA LEU A 520 5.35 -6.87 0.70
C LEU A 520 5.99 -5.90 1.71
N ALA A 521 5.16 -5.16 2.42
CA ALA A 521 5.55 -4.41 3.61
C ALA A 521 5.13 -5.17 4.86
N VAL A 522 5.99 -5.23 5.88
CA VAL A 522 5.72 -5.89 7.16
C VAL A 522 6.18 -5.00 8.32
N GLY A 523 5.32 -4.82 9.32
CA GLY A 523 5.65 -4.09 10.54
C GLY A 523 6.18 -5.00 11.66
N ALA A 524 7.16 -4.49 12.42
CA ALA A 524 7.68 -5.05 13.66
C ALA A 524 7.69 -3.92 14.70
N TYR A 525 6.53 -3.65 15.27
CA TYR A 525 6.27 -2.41 15.99
C TYR A 525 7.07 -2.24 17.28
N ALA A 526 7.66 -3.32 17.81
CA ALA A 526 8.44 -3.29 19.03
C ALA A 526 9.95 -3.48 18.81
N GLU A 527 10.42 -3.44 17.56
CA GLU A 527 11.85 -3.51 17.25
C GLU A 527 12.64 -2.38 17.95
N ASP A 528 13.76 -2.73 18.59
CA ASP A 528 14.40 -1.88 19.59
C ASP A 528 15.47 -0.91 19.05
N SER A 529 15.76 -0.93 17.74
CA SER A 529 16.84 -0.11 17.21
C SER A 529 16.56 1.39 17.25
N ASN A 530 17.58 2.19 17.57
CA ASN A 530 17.53 3.66 17.46
C ASN A 530 17.83 4.19 16.03
N ALA A 531 18.01 3.30 15.06
CA ALA A 531 18.30 3.67 13.68
C ALA A 531 17.22 4.61 13.14
N THR A 532 17.61 5.49 12.21
CA THR A 532 16.68 6.42 11.55
C THR A 532 16.79 6.32 10.03
N GLY A 533 15.68 6.53 9.35
CA GLY A 533 15.59 6.46 7.91
C GLY A 533 15.65 5.03 7.36
N ILE A 534 16.38 4.82 6.27
CA ILE A 534 16.40 3.54 5.55
C ILE A 534 17.76 2.87 5.71
N ASN A 535 17.75 1.57 6.02
CA ASN A 535 18.92 0.70 6.11
C ASN A 535 19.99 1.19 7.11
N GLY A 536 19.56 1.72 8.25
CA GLY A 536 20.43 2.00 9.39
C GLY A 536 20.91 0.72 10.11
N ASP A 537 21.60 0.87 11.23
CA ASP A 537 22.08 -0.26 12.03
C ASP A 537 20.94 -0.90 12.83
N GLY A 538 20.36 -1.98 12.29
CA GLY A 538 19.29 -2.74 12.95
C GLY A 538 19.72 -3.55 14.18
N ASN A 539 20.98 -3.46 14.63
CA ASN A 539 21.44 -4.11 15.87
C ASN A 539 21.63 -3.12 17.03
N ASP A 540 21.32 -1.84 16.82
CA ASP A 540 21.51 -0.78 17.83
C ASP A 540 20.28 -0.63 18.75
N ASN A 541 20.08 -1.60 19.65
CA ASN A 541 18.89 -1.73 20.53
C ASN A 541 18.82 -0.72 21.69
N ASN A 542 19.19 0.55 21.43
CA ASN A 542 19.20 1.63 22.42
C ASN A 542 17.88 2.42 22.47
N ALA A 543 16.85 2.08 21.70
CA ALA A 543 15.54 2.73 21.69
C ALA A 543 14.40 1.69 21.77
N SER A 544 14.15 1.20 22.98
CA SER A 544 13.20 0.10 23.21
C SER A 544 11.82 0.37 22.61
N ASN A 545 11.26 -0.58 21.88
CA ASN A 545 9.97 -0.48 21.19
C ASN A 545 9.85 0.73 20.24
N ALA A 546 10.96 1.20 19.65
CA ALA A 546 10.91 2.25 18.64
C ALA A 546 10.16 1.80 17.38
N GLY A 547 10.26 0.51 17.07
CA GLY A 547 9.55 -0.17 15.99
C GLY A 547 10.18 0.03 14.62
N ALA A 548 9.91 -0.91 13.71
CA ALA A 548 10.42 -0.92 12.35
C ALA A 548 9.37 -1.39 11.34
N ALA A 549 9.65 -1.11 10.06
CA ALA A 549 8.99 -1.77 8.94
C ALA A 549 10.03 -2.34 7.97
N TYR A 550 9.63 -3.34 7.21
CA TYR A 550 10.49 -4.06 6.27
C TYR A 550 9.80 -4.20 4.94
N VAL A 551 10.53 -3.99 3.85
CA VAL A 551 10.01 -4.12 2.49
C VAL A 551 10.72 -5.25 1.78
N TYR A 552 9.95 -6.18 1.22
CA TYR A 552 10.43 -7.31 0.45
C TYR A 552 9.89 -7.21 -0.98
N ARG A 553 10.69 -7.66 -1.96
CA ARG A 553 10.28 -7.70 -3.37
C ARG A 553 10.49 -9.09 -3.94
N PHE A 554 9.50 -9.56 -4.69
CA PHE A 554 9.58 -10.74 -5.54
C PHE A 554 10.11 -10.36 -6.93
N ASN A 555 11.18 -11.03 -7.37
CA ASN A 555 11.82 -10.76 -8.67
C ASN A 555 11.38 -11.73 -9.79
N GLY A 556 10.32 -12.52 -9.55
CA GLY A 556 9.87 -13.58 -10.46
C GLY A 556 10.37 -14.99 -10.10
N SER A 557 11.35 -15.11 -9.21
CA SER A 557 11.85 -16.41 -8.71
C SER A 557 11.97 -16.48 -7.19
N SER A 558 12.40 -15.40 -6.53
CA SER A 558 12.64 -15.36 -5.09
C SER A 558 12.21 -14.02 -4.49
N TRP A 559 11.82 -14.05 -3.22
CA TRP A 559 11.68 -12.86 -2.40
C TRP A 559 13.04 -12.42 -1.86
N SER A 560 13.27 -11.11 -1.77
CA SER A 560 14.42 -10.54 -1.07
C SER A 560 14.04 -9.25 -0.36
N GLN A 561 14.62 -9.01 0.81
CA GLN A 561 14.49 -7.74 1.51
C GLN A 561 15.14 -6.62 0.70
N GLN A 562 14.39 -5.57 0.45
CA GLN A 562 14.84 -4.36 -0.23
C GLN A 562 15.19 -3.26 0.78
N ALA A 563 14.47 -3.20 1.89
CA ALA A 563 14.68 -2.16 2.88
C ALA A 563 14.32 -2.59 4.31
N TYR A 564 15.10 -2.09 5.25
CA TYR A 564 14.76 -1.89 6.66
C TYR A 564 14.41 -0.41 6.85
N ILE A 565 13.22 -0.12 7.37
CA ILE A 565 12.59 1.19 7.40
C ILE A 565 12.39 1.64 8.84
N LYS A 566 12.84 2.85 9.15
CA LYS A 566 12.71 3.53 10.44
C LYS A 566 12.28 4.97 10.25
N ALA A 567 11.53 5.48 11.24
CA ALA A 567 11.19 6.89 11.34
C ALA A 567 12.41 7.81 11.19
N SER A 568 12.20 9.05 10.73
CA SER A 568 13.24 10.07 10.69
C SER A 568 13.75 10.48 12.09
N ASN A 569 12.93 10.28 13.10
CA ASN A 569 13.10 10.72 14.49
C ASN A 569 12.70 9.58 15.45
N ALA A 570 13.18 8.36 15.19
CA ALA A 570 12.87 7.19 16.01
C ALA A 570 13.15 7.45 17.51
N GLY A 571 12.09 7.38 18.33
CA GLY A 571 12.10 7.42 19.78
C GLY A 571 11.70 6.08 20.38
N ALA A 572 12.05 5.85 21.65
CA ALA A 572 11.59 4.68 22.37
C ALA A 572 10.05 4.74 22.52
N THR A 573 9.39 3.59 22.46
CA THR A 573 7.93 3.45 22.61
C THR A 573 7.06 4.18 21.58
N ASP A 574 7.62 4.68 20.48
CA ASP A 574 6.85 5.27 19.37
C ASP A 574 6.01 4.22 18.60
N TYR A 575 6.40 2.94 18.71
CA TYR A 575 5.77 1.80 18.08
C TYR A 575 5.60 1.93 16.55
N PHE A 576 6.63 2.43 15.86
CA PHE A 576 6.66 2.55 14.42
C PHE A 576 6.49 1.19 13.74
N GLY A 577 5.60 1.07 12.75
CA GLY A 577 5.28 -0.23 12.12
C GLY A 577 4.07 -0.91 12.75
N ARG A 578 3.37 -0.23 13.68
CA ARG A 578 2.05 -0.66 14.17
C ARG A 578 1.06 -0.91 13.04
N THR A 579 1.16 -0.15 11.96
CA THR A 579 0.39 -0.33 10.73
C THR A 579 1.26 0.06 9.54
N VAL A 580 1.12 -0.67 8.43
CA VAL A 580 1.80 -0.42 7.16
C VAL A 580 0.78 -0.49 6.02
N SER A 581 0.96 0.36 5.01
CA SER A 581 0.16 0.30 3.78
C SER A 581 1.03 0.67 2.59
N VAL A 582 1.00 -0.18 1.55
CA VAL A 582 1.74 0.03 0.30
C VAL A 582 0.78 0.32 -0.86
N SER A 583 1.18 1.20 -1.78
CA SER A 583 0.43 1.47 -3.02
C SER A 583 0.46 0.27 -3.99
N GLY A 584 -0.42 0.28 -4.99
CA GLY A 584 -0.60 -0.81 -5.94
C GLY A 584 0.64 -1.09 -6.79
N ASP A 585 1.42 -0.06 -7.09
CA ASP A 585 2.70 -0.16 -7.79
C ASP A 585 3.90 -0.50 -6.87
N GLY A 586 3.68 -0.53 -5.55
CA GLY A 586 4.70 -0.79 -4.55
C GLY A 586 5.65 0.38 -4.26
N ASN A 587 5.38 1.59 -4.78
CA ASN A 587 6.32 2.71 -4.73
C ASN A 587 6.07 3.71 -3.59
N THR A 588 4.89 3.69 -2.98
CA THR A 588 4.56 4.52 -1.81
C THR A 588 4.30 3.62 -0.63
N LEU A 589 4.97 3.88 0.49
CA LEU A 589 4.75 3.18 1.75
C LEU A 589 4.36 4.20 2.83
N ALA A 590 3.24 3.96 3.51
CA ALA A 590 2.89 4.65 4.75
C ALA A 590 3.13 3.73 5.94
N VAL A 591 3.71 4.29 7.01
CA VAL A 591 3.93 3.58 8.27
C VAL A 591 3.46 4.45 9.44
N GLY A 592 2.63 3.87 10.31
CA GLY A 592 2.15 4.52 11.53
C GLY A 592 3.06 4.29 12.73
N ALA A 593 3.23 5.32 13.54
CA ALA A 593 3.86 5.33 14.86
C ALA A 593 2.89 6.02 15.84
N TYR A 594 1.87 5.28 16.26
CA TYR A 594 0.70 5.83 16.92
C TYR A 594 0.99 6.44 18.30
N ALA A 595 2.13 6.07 18.91
CA ALA A 595 2.55 6.58 20.21
C ALA A 595 3.73 7.55 20.09
N GLU A 596 4.07 8.03 18.89
CA GLU A 596 5.12 9.04 18.75
C GLU A 596 4.69 10.36 19.42
N ASP A 597 5.60 10.88 20.24
CA ASP A 597 5.39 12.10 21.02
C ASP A 597 5.89 13.31 20.24
N SER A 598 5.04 14.33 20.06
CA SER A 598 5.46 15.66 19.61
C SER A 598 4.28 16.62 19.54
N ASN A 599 4.52 17.90 19.85
CA ASN A 599 3.54 18.96 19.60
C ASN A 599 3.49 19.44 18.13
N ALA A 600 4.24 18.81 17.22
CA ALA A 600 4.20 19.14 15.80
C ALA A 600 2.79 18.96 15.21
N THR A 601 2.47 19.76 14.20
CA THR A 601 1.19 19.68 13.50
C THR A 601 1.39 19.70 12.00
N GLY A 602 0.49 19.03 11.28
CA GLY A 602 0.52 19.00 9.81
C GLY A 602 1.73 18.25 9.25
N ILE A 603 2.31 18.77 8.16
CA ILE A 603 3.29 18.05 7.35
C ILE A 603 4.68 18.65 7.54
N ASN A 604 5.66 17.79 7.79
CA ASN A 604 7.07 18.13 7.99
C ASN A 604 7.29 19.17 9.11
N GLY A 605 6.52 19.05 10.19
CA GLY A 605 6.76 19.75 11.45
C GLY A 605 8.00 19.25 12.19
N ASP A 606 8.35 19.90 13.30
CA ASP A 606 9.50 19.50 14.12
C ASP A 606 9.13 18.34 15.08
N GLY A 607 9.33 17.11 14.62
CA GLY A 607 9.13 15.89 15.42
C GLY A 607 10.23 15.56 16.41
N ASN A 608 11.19 16.46 16.69
CA ASN A 608 12.30 16.15 17.60
C ASN A 608 12.04 16.54 19.08
N ASN A 609 10.77 16.76 19.44
CA ASN A 609 10.37 17.08 20.81
C ASN A 609 9.31 16.08 21.28
N ASP A 610 9.25 15.85 22.58
CA ASP A 610 8.32 14.91 23.21
C ASP A 610 7.25 15.66 24.04
N ASP A 611 6.80 16.83 23.58
CA ASP A 611 5.97 17.74 24.38
C ASP A 611 4.49 17.31 24.51
N VAL A 612 4.01 16.45 23.62
CA VAL A 612 2.62 15.94 23.62
C VAL A 612 2.63 14.42 23.45
N THR A 613 2.38 13.73 24.56
CA THR A 613 2.46 12.27 24.67
C THR A 613 1.40 11.57 23.85
N ASP A 614 1.74 10.47 23.18
CA ASP A 614 0.81 9.60 22.43
C ASP A 614 -0.01 10.37 21.37
N SER A 615 0.53 11.47 20.85
CA SER A 615 -0.14 12.24 19.79
C SER A 615 -0.07 11.51 18.44
N GLY A 616 0.94 10.66 18.28
CA GLY A 616 1.12 9.76 17.15
C GLY A 616 1.58 10.46 15.86
N ALA A 617 2.10 9.70 14.92
CA ALA A 617 2.59 10.18 13.63
C ALA A 617 2.42 9.14 12.50
N VAL A 618 2.50 9.61 11.26
CA VAL A 618 2.65 8.77 10.05
C VAL A 618 3.84 9.24 9.22
N TYR A 619 4.56 8.29 8.66
CA TYR A 619 5.72 8.51 7.81
C TYR A 619 5.46 7.96 6.41
N ILE A 620 5.71 8.77 5.38
CA ILE A 620 5.57 8.36 3.98
C ILE A 620 6.95 8.27 3.32
N TYR A 621 7.18 7.15 2.63
CA TYR A 621 8.40 6.82 1.90
C TYR A 621 8.16 6.76 0.39
#